data_AF-A0A7J4TRU8-F1
#
_entry.id   AF-A0A7J4TRU8-F1
#
_cell.length_a   1.000
_cell.length_b   1.000
_cell.length_c   1.000
_cell.angle_alpha   90.00
_cell.angle_beta   90.00
_cell.angle_gamma   90.00
#
_symmetry.space_group_name_H-M   'P 1'
#
loop_
_entity.id
_entity.type
_entity.pdbx_description
1 polymer ?
#
loop_
_entity_poly.entity_id
_entity_poly.type
_entity_poly.pdbx_seq_one_letter_code
_entity_poly.pdbx_strand_id
1 'polypeptide(L)' 'MAEARLVCLDMDRVLVDHLSTWQFVYDGLGISNDESFELYNQGLLNEWDWIKLDIALIKSSI' A
#
# COMPACT_ATOMS: atom_id res chain seq x y z
N MET A 1 -2.10 -39.49 -9.24
CA MET A 1 -2.82 -38.46 -8.48
C MET A 1 -2.30 -37.12 -8.94
N ALA A 2 -3.17 -36.16 -9.27
CA ALA A 2 -2.71 -34.81 -9.60
C ALA A 2 -2.15 -34.18 -8.32
N GLU A 3 -0.90 -33.71 -8.36
CA GLU A 3 -0.30 -32.95 -7.27
C GLU A 3 -1.09 -31.65 -7.03
N ALA A 4 -1.35 -31.33 -5.76
CA ALA A 4 -1.89 -30.03 -5.40
C ALA A 4 -0.89 -28.93 -5.78
N ARG A 5 -1.34 -27.95 -6.57
CA ARG A 5 -0.54 -26.80 -6.98
C ARG A 5 -1.17 -25.53 -6.44
N LEU A 6 -0.36 -24.69 -5.81
CA LEU A 6 -0.73 -23.36 -5.35
C LEU A 6 0.02 -22.33 -6.17
N VAL A 7 -0.70 -21.32 -6.66
CA VAL A 7 -0.13 -20.13 -7.27
C VAL A 7 -0.64 -18.93 -6.49
N CYS A 8 0.28 -18.13 -5.96
CA CYS A 8 -0.03 -16.87 -5.29
C CYS A 8 0.37 -15.74 -6.22
N LEU A 9 -0.52 -14.77 -6.40
CA LEU A 9 -0.30 -13.58 -7.23
C LEU A 9 -0.40 -12.37 -6.32
N ASP A 10 0.58 -11.47 -6.44
CA ASP A 10 0.54 -10.16 -5.81
C ASP A 10 -0.54 -9.28 -6.47
N MET A 11 -0.88 -8.16 -5.85
CA MET A 11 -1.92 -7.27 -6.35
C MET A 11 -1.37 -6.22 -7.30
N ASP A 12 -0.58 -5.28 -6.78
CA ASP A 12 -0.13 -4.09 -7.50
C ASP A 12 0.76 -4.48 -8.69
N ARG A 13 0.40 -4.02 -9.89
CA ARG A 13 1.07 -4.33 -11.16
C ARG A 13 1.09 -5.82 -11.54
N VAL A 14 0.34 -6.68 -10.85
CA VAL A 14 0.21 -8.12 -11.15
C VAL A 14 -1.24 -8.49 -11.45
N LEU A 15 -2.14 -8.32 -10.47
CA LEU A 15 -3.58 -8.51 -10.67
C LEU A 15 -4.27 -7.23 -11.18
N VAL A 16 -3.68 -6.06 -10.91
CA VAL A 16 -4.22 -4.75 -11.30
C VAL A 16 -3.14 -3.85 -11.91
N ASP A 17 -3.52 -2.95 -12.82
CA ASP A 17 -2.61 -2.01 -13.50
C ASP A 17 -2.40 -0.69 -12.74
N HIS A 18 -2.60 -0.72 -11.42
CA HIS A 18 -2.26 0.40 -10.54
C HIS A 18 -0.81 0.26 -10.09
N LEU A 19 -0.06 1.38 -10.14
CA LEU A 19 1.30 1.44 -9.59
C LEU A 19 1.30 1.12 -8.08
N SER A 20 0.28 1.64 -7.38
CA SER A 20 0.00 1.35 -5.98
C SER A 20 -1.51 1.47 -5.75
N THR A 21 -2.14 0.44 -5.19
CA THR A 21 -3.55 0.51 -4.82
C THR A 21 -3.79 1.51 -3.68
N TRP A 22 -2.79 1.76 -2.84
CA TRP A 22 -2.85 2.81 -1.82
C TRP A 22 -2.90 4.21 -2.43
N GLN A 23 -2.05 4.50 -3.43
CA GLN A 23 -2.09 5.77 -4.16
C GLN A 23 -3.46 6.01 -4.80
N PHE A 24 -4.06 4.97 -5.39
CA PHE A 24 -5.41 5.06 -5.95
C PHE A 24 -6.45 5.52 -4.91
N VAL A 25 -6.34 5.05 -3.66
CA VAL A 25 -7.21 5.48 -2.56
C VAL A 25 -6.92 6.93 -2.14
N TYR A 26 -5.65 7.31 -2.01
CA TYR A 26 -5.25 8.67 -1.64
C TYR A 26 -5.74 9.70 -2.64
N ASP A 27 -5.58 9.43 -3.94
CA ASP A 27 -6.04 10.29 -5.02
C ASP A 27 -7.57 10.47 -4.96
N GLY A 28 -8.31 9.40 -4.69
CA GLY A 28 -9.77 9.43 -4.58
C GLY A 28 -10.27 10.24 -3.37
N LEU A 29 -9.47 10.36 -2.32
CA LEU A 29 -9.77 11.10 -1.10
C LEU A 29 -9.14 12.51 -1.06
N GLY A 30 -8.30 12.85 -2.04
CA GLY A 30 -7.58 14.13 -2.08
C GLY A 30 -6.55 14.30 -0.96
N ILE A 31 -5.99 13.19 -0.48
CA ILE A 31 -4.96 13.15 0.57
C ILE A 31 -3.62 12.70 -0.01
N SER A 32 -2.52 12.87 0.74
CA SER A 32 -1.19 12.40 0.35
C SER A 32 -0.47 11.79 1.55
N ASN A 33 0.29 10.72 1.31
CA ASN A 33 1.14 10.09 2.31
C ASN A 33 2.65 10.42 2.14
N ASP A 34 2.98 11.45 1.36
CA ASP A 34 4.36 11.82 0.97
C ASP A 34 5.35 11.85 2.16
N GLU A 35 4.95 12.43 3.29
CA GLU A 35 5.81 12.52 4.48
C GLU A 35 6.20 11.13 5.00
N SER A 36 5.22 10.24 5.16
CA SER A 36 5.47 8.87 5.63
C SER A 36 6.24 8.03 4.61
N PHE A 37 5.97 8.24 3.31
CA PHE A 37 6.70 7.60 2.22
C PHE A 37 8.17 8.02 2.20
N GLU A 38 8.45 9.31 2.39
CA GLU A 38 9.82 9.82 2.46
C GLU A 38 10.57 9.26 3.68
N LEU A 39 9.95 9.22 4.87
CA LEU A 39 10.53 8.62 6.06
C LEU A 39 10.85 7.13 5.88
N TYR A 40 9.96 6.39 5.22
CA TYR A 40 10.19 4.98 4.88
C TYR A 40 11.39 4.80 3.94
N ASN A 41 11.47 5.61 2.87
CA ASN A 41 12.59 5.55 1.92
C ASN A 41 13.94 5.94 2.54
N GLN A 42 13.94 6.76 3.58
CA GLN A 42 15.15 7.09 4.36
C GLN A 42 15.53 6.01 5.38
N GLY A 43 14.70 4.98 5.57
CA GLY A 43 14.89 3.95 6.59
C GLY A 43 14.60 4.43 8.01
N LEU A 44 13.98 5.59 8.17
CA LEU A 44 13.59 6.17 9.47
C LEU A 44 12.24 5.64 9.96
N LEU A 45 11.49 4.99 9.08
CA LEU A 45 10.21 4.37 9.35
C LEU A 45 10.23 2.93 8.87
N ASN A 46 9.80 1.99 9.72
CA ASN A 46 9.67 0.59 9.31
C ASN A 46 8.31 0.36 8.63
N GLU A 47 8.21 -0.74 7.88
CA GLU A 47 7.03 -1.09 7.09
C GLU A 47 5.74 -1.15 7.91
N TRP A 48 5.76 -1.76 9.09
CA TRP A 48 4.57 -1.90 9.92
C TRP A 48 4.06 -0.57 10.47
N ASP A 49 4.97 0.33 10.84
CA ASP A 49 4.60 1.65 11.30
C ASP A 49 4.14 2.55 10.15
N TRP A 50 4.71 2.37 8.96
CA TRP A 50 4.24 3.05 7.74
C TRP A 50 2.80 2.66 7.38
N ILE A 51 2.47 1.36 7.36
CA ILE A 51 1.10 0.89 7.09
C ILE A 51 0.10 1.45 8.11
N LYS A 52 0.48 1.58 9.39
CA LYS A 52 -0.40 2.18 10.41
C LYS A 52 -0.66 3.66 10.14
N LEU A 53 0.36 4.41 9.71
CA LEU A 53 0.21 5.82 9.34
C LEU A 53 -0.71 5.97 8.12
N ASP A 54 -0.54 5.13 7.10
CA ASP A 54 -1.40 5.11 5.92
C ASP A 54 -2.89 4.84 6.28
N ILE A 55 -3.15 3.86 7.17
CA ILE A 55 -4.51 3.60 7.68
C ILE A 55 -5.04 4.78 8.50
N ALA A 56 -4.22 5.37 9.36
CA ALA A 56 -4.62 6.51 10.18
C ALA A 56 -4.97 7.73 9.32
N LEU A 57 -4.19 7.99 8.28
CA LEU A 57 -4.42 9.04 7.29
C LEU A 57 -5.78 8.85 6.63
N ILE A 58 -6.06 7.65 6.07
CA ILE A 58 -7.35 7.34 5.46
C ILE A 58 -8.49 7.57 6.45
N LYS A 59 -8.39 7.04 7.68
CA LYS A 59 -9.45 7.19 8.69
C LYS A 59 -9.74 8.63 9.07
N SER A 60 -8.77 9.54 8.96
CA SER A 60 -8.95 10.96 9.26
C SER A 60 -9.62 11.76 8.14
N SER A 61 -9.72 11.16 6.94
CA SER A 61 -10.27 11.79 5.73
C SER A 61 -11.73 11.45 5.43
N ILE A 62 -12.35 10.58 6.24
CA ILE A 62 -13.74 10.10 6.11
C ILE A 62 -14.65 10.72 7.16
#